data_AF-A0A0V1MM52-F1
#
_entry.id   AF-A0A0V1MM52-F1
#
_cell.length_a   1.000
_cell.length_b   1.000
_cell.length_c   1.000
_cell.angle_alpha   90.00
_cell.angle_beta   90.00
_cell.angle_gamma   90.00
#
_symmetry.space_group_name_H-M   'P 1'
#
loop_
_entity.id
_entity.type
_entity.pdbx_description
1 polymer ?
#
loop_
_entity_poly.entity_id
_entity_poly.type
_entity_poly.pdbx_seq_one_letter_code
_entity_poly.pdbx_strand_id
1 'polypeptide(L)'
;MKLQALKRQLRTGMIRFETRISDIRQFCTDSDVSKVRSCMNELERTYADMSRLQREIKEFLTEENDMSEIEGWHKIEGAMLEIRCLAEETLNRRAENTTQSLPGAVRNATKSLRTKMKAKRPTSGKKEKRASYLWVRVTPGDGLVRAKFSPRSLTGH
;
A
#
# COMPACT_ATOMS: atom_id res chain seq x y z
N MET A 1 26.04 29.83 7.74
CA MET A 1 26.59 28.47 7.91
C MET A 1 25.50 27.38 7.93
N LYS A 2 24.43 27.50 8.74
CA LYS A 2 23.37 26.47 8.85
C LYS A 2 22.71 26.10 7.51
N LEU A 3 22.26 27.09 6.72
CA LEU A 3 21.62 26.86 5.42
C LEU A 3 22.49 26.04 4.46
N GLN A 4 23.79 26.36 4.37
CA GLN A 4 24.73 25.62 3.52
C GLN A 4 24.93 24.17 3.98
N ALA A 5 24.93 23.93 5.30
CA ALA A 5 25.00 22.57 5.84
C ALA A 5 23.74 21.76 5.48
N LEU A 6 22.54 22.36 5.62
CA LEU A 6 21.28 21.73 5.24
C LEU A 6 21.22 21.41 3.75
N LYS A 7 21.63 22.34 2.88
CA LYS A 7 21.74 22.13 1.43
C LYS A 7 22.67 20.96 1.09
N ARG A 8 23.83 20.87 1.76
CA ARG A 8 24.77 19.75 1.57
C ARG A 8 24.17 18.41 2.01
N GLN A 9 23.40 18.39 3.09
CA GLN A 9 22.69 17.20 3.54
C GLN A 9 21.61 16.78 2.52
N LEU A 10 20.84 17.74 2.01
CA LEU A 10 19.84 17.49 0.97
C LEU A 10 20.50 16.89 -0.28
N ARG A 11 21.56 17.52 -0.81
CA ARG A 11 22.34 16.98 -1.96
C ARG A 11 22.81 15.55 -1.73
N THR A 12 23.33 15.25 -0.54
CA THR A 12 23.80 13.89 -0.19
C THR A 12 22.64 12.90 -0.18
N GLY A 13 21.49 13.31 0.33
CA GLY A 13 20.25 12.53 0.28
C GLY A 13 19.81 12.24 -1.15
N MET A 14 19.85 13.25 -2.03
CA MET A 14 19.46 13.12 -3.43
C MET A 14 20.31 12.06 -4.16
N ILE A 15 21.64 12.08 -3.99
CA ILE A 15 22.54 11.10 -4.59
C ILE A 15 22.20 9.66 -4.12
N ARG A 16 21.92 9.48 -2.83
CA ARG A 16 21.51 8.18 -2.29
C ARG A 16 20.17 7.72 -2.84
N PHE A 17 19.25 8.65 -3.03
CA PHE A 17 17.93 8.39 -3.60
C PHE A 17 18.04 7.89 -5.06
N GLU A 18 18.82 8.57 -5.89
CA GLU A 18 19.05 8.17 -7.29
C GLU A 18 19.69 6.78 -7.41
N THR A 19 20.66 6.49 -6.53
CA THR A 19 21.30 5.17 -6.47
C THR A 19 20.26 4.09 -6.17
N ARG A 20 19.42 4.30 -5.15
CA ARG A 20 18.40 3.32 -4.76
C ARG A 20 17.30 3.15 -5.80
N ILE A 21 16.92 4.20 -6.53
CA ILE A 21 15.99 4.06 -7.67
C ILE A 21 16.56 3.10 -8.70
N SER A 22 17.85 3.23 -9.02
CA SER A 22 18.52 2.35 -9.99
C SER A 22 18.53 0.90 -9.50
N ASP A 23 18.83 0.68 -8.22
CA ASP A 23 18.77 -0.65 -7.59
C ASP A 23 17.36 -1.25 -7.65
N ILE A 24 16.33 -0.46 -7.31
CA ILE A 24 14.93 -0.94 -7.34
C ILE A 24 14.52 -1.31 -8.76
N ARG A 25 14.86 -0.51 -9.77
CA ARG A 25 14.58 -0.83 -11.17
C ARG A 25 15.20 -2.18 -11.56
N GLN A 26 16.46 -2.41 -11.19
CA GLN A 26 17.13 -3.67 -11.44
C GLN A 26 16.44 -4.84 -10.72
N PHE A 27 16.12 -4.68 -9.43
CA PHE A 27 15.43 -5.74 -8.66
C PHE A 27 14.02 -6.03 -9.20
N CYS A 28 13.32 -5.03 -9.73
CA CYS A 28 12.04 -5.22 -10.41
C CYS A 28 12.20 -6.03 -11.70
N THR A 29 13.23 -5.73 -12.52
CA THR A 29 13.57 -6.53 -13.70
C THR A 29 13.90 -7.98 -13.33
N ASP A 30 14.67 -8.17 -12.27
CA ASP A 30 15.04 -9.50 -11.76
C ASP A 30 13.89 -10.21 -11.01
N SER A 31 12.76 -9.52 -10.82
CA SER A 31 11.62 -9.98 -10.01
C SER A 31 11.98 -10.39 -8.58
N ASP A 32 13.03 -9.79 -8.01
CA ASP A 32 13.51 -10.06 -6.64
C ASP A 32 12.66 -9.29 -5.62
N VAL A 33 11.48 -9.85 -5.32
CA VAL A 33 10.49 -9.26 -4.40
C VAL A 33 11.06 -8.91 -3.03
N SER A 34 12.03 -9.69 -2.52
CA SER A 34 12.59 -9.41 -1.19
C SER A 34 13.47 -8.16 -1.23
N LYS A 35 14.31 -8.02 -2.26
CA LYS A 35 15.17 -6.85 -2.42
C LYS A 35 14.36 -5.61 -2.80
N VAL A 36 13.34 -5.74 -3.67
CA VAL A 36 12.40 -4.65 -3.97
C VAL A 36 11.78 -4.11 -2.69
N ARG A 37 11.24 -4.98 -1.82
CA ARG A 37 10.62 -4.54 -0.55
C ARG A 37 11.63 -3.87 0.38
N SER A 38 12.81 -4.46 0.54
CA SER A 38 13.85 -3.91 1.42
C SER A 38 14.31 -2.53 0.93
N CYS A 39 14.63 -2.42 -0.35
CA CYS A 39 15.15 -1.20 -0.95
C CYS A 39 14.08 -0.10 -0.99
N MET A 40 12.81 -0.42 -1.26
CA MET A 40 11.71 0.53 -1.17
C MET A 40 11.54 1.10 0.24
N ASN A 41 11.59 0.27 1.29
CA ASN A 41 11.49 0.75 2.67
C ASN A 41 12.61 1.74 3.02
N GLU A 42 13.82 1.49 2.53
CA GLU A 42 14.94 2.39 2.72
C GLU A 42 14.79 3.69 1.91
N LEU A 43 14.35 3.59 0.66
CA LEU A 43 14.06 4.73 -0.21
C LEU A 43 13.02 5.66 0.44
N GLU A 44 11.93 5.10 0.96
CA GLU A 44 10.86 5.83 1.68
C GLU A 44 11.39 6.61 2.88
N ARG A 45 12.29 6.00 3.68
CA ARG A 45 12.93 6.68 4.82
C ARG A 45 13.76 7.87 4.35
N THR A 46 14.58 7.68 3.33
CA THR A 46 15.42 8.76 2.80
C THR A 46 14.59 9.86 2.13
N TYR A 47 13.48 9.50 1.49
CA TYR A 47 12.51 10.48 0.99
C TYR A 47 11.91 11.32 2.12
N ALA A 48 11.48 10.69 3.22
CA ALA A 48 10.94 11.41 4.38
C ALA A 48 11.97 12.35 5.03
N ASP A 49 13.22 11.89 5.20
CA ASP A 49 14.32 12.70 5.73
C ASP A 49 14.60 13.92 4.84
N MET A 50 14.67 13.72 3.53
CA MET A 50 14.88 14.81 2.58
C MET A 50 13.70 15.78 2.55
N SER A 51 12.45 15.30 2.62
CA SER A 51 11.27 16.16 2.69
C SER A 51 11.29 17.05 3.94
N ARG A 52 11.77 16.53 5.07
CA ARG A 52 12.01 17.34 6.27
C ARG A 52 13.10 18.39 6.05
N LEU A 53 14.24 18.00 5.48
CA LEU A 53 15.34 18.93 5.17
C LEU A 53 14.90 20.04 4.21
N GLN A 54 14.15 19.69 3.18
CA GLN A 54 13.58 20.60 2.19
C GLN A 54 12.71 21.69 2.87
N ARG A 55 11.88 21.29 3.84
CA ARG A 55 11.06 22.21 4.63
C ARG A 55 11.90 23.14 5.49
N GLU A 56 12.88 22.58 6.21
CA GLU A 56 13.77 23.38 7.05
C GLU A 56 14.58 24.38 6.20
N ILE A 57 15.06 23.96 5.01
CA ILE A 57 15.75 24.87 4.08
C ILE A 57 14.83 26.03 3.67
N LYS A 58 13.56 25.77 3.34
CA LYS A 58 12.58 26.81 2.97
C LYS A 58 12.38 27.87 4.07
N GLU A 59 12.51 27.50 5.34
CA GLU A 59 12.40 28.46 6.45
C GLU A 59 13.58 29.45 6.51
N PHE A 60 14.74 29.08 5.96
CA PHE A 60 15.94 29.91 5.94
C PHE A 60 16.19 30.60 4.60
N LEU A 61 15.36 30.35 3.59
CA LEU A 61 15.53 30.92 2.25
C LEU A 61 15.03 32.36 2.18
N THR A 62 15.75 33.17 1.42
CA THR A 62 15.42 34.54 1.01
C THR A 62 15.48 34.62 -0.51
N GLU A 63 14.94 35.69 -1.10
CA GLU A 63 14.86 35.86 -2.56
C GLU A 63 16.24 35.83 -3.27
N GLU A 64 17.31 36.18 -2.56
CA GLU A 64 18.68 36.19 -3.11
C GLU A 64 19.37 34.81 -3.06
N ASN A 65 18.75 33.81 -2.43
CA ASN A 65 19.38 32.51 -2.27
C ASN A 65 19.21 31.62 -3.50
N ASP A 66 20.27 30.89 -3.84
CA ASP A 66 20.22 29.82 -4.84
C ASP A 66 19.13 28.79 -4.48
N MET A 67 18.31 28.42 -5.45
CA MET A 67 17.19 27.48 -5.29
C MET A 67 17.46 26.11 -5.92
N SER A 68 18.67 25.89 -6.45
CA SER A 68 19.04 24.71 -7.23
C SER A 68 18.74 23.37 -6.53
N GLU A 69 18.99 23.25 -5.21
CA GLU A 69 18.69 22.00 -4.49
C GLU A 69 17.19 21.77 -4.32
N ILE A 70 16.39 22.83 -4.20
CA ILE A 70 14.94 22.73 -4.06
C ILE A 70 14.31 22.33 -5.40
N GLU A 71 14.79 22.90 -6.51
CA GLU A 71 14.41 22.47 -7.85
C GLU A 71 14.81 21.02 -8.12
N GLY A 72 16.00 20.63 -7.69
CA GLY A 72 16.48 19.25 -7.75
C GLY A 72 15.58 18.29 -6.95
N TRP A 73 15.15 18.69 -5.76
CA TRP A 73 14.19 17.92 -4.96
C TRP A 73 12.86 17.69 -5.70
N HIS A 74 12.32 18.69 -6.38
CA HIS A 74 11.05 18.52 -7.11
C HIS A 74 11.13 17.47 -8.23
N LYS A 75 12.30 17.30 -8.86
CA LYS A 75 12.52 16.21 -9.83
C LYS A 75 12.45 14.83 -9.17
N ILE A 76 12.92 14.72 -7.93
CA ILE A 76 12.86 13.49 -7.13
C ILE A 76 11.43 13.11 -6.75
N GLU A 77 10.55 14.07 -6.47
CA GLU A 77 9.14 13.81 -6.15
C GLU A 77 8.43 13.05 -7.29
N GLY A 78 8.70 13.43 -8.54
CA GLY A 78 8.19 12.71 -9.71
C GLY A 78 8.74 11.28 -9.80
N ALA A 79 10.05 11.13 -9.64
CA ALA A 79 10.70 9.81 -9.69
C ALA A 79 10.24 8.86 -8.57
N MET A 80 9.88 9.40 -7.39
CA MET A 80 9.34 8.62 -6.27
C MET A 80 7.97 7.99 -6.60
N LEU A 81 7.12 8.71 -7.34
CA LEU A 81 5.81 8.18 -7.75
C LEU A 81 5.98 7.05 -8.77
N GLU A 82 6.83 7.25 -9.78
CA GLU A 82 7.12 6.25 -10.80
C GLU A 82 7.64 4.95 -10.16
N ILE A 83 8.61 5.05 -9.25
CA ILE A 83 9.23 3.86 -8.66
C ILE A 83 8.30 3.10 -7.71
N ARG A 84 7.39 3.81 -7.01
CA ARG A 84 6.34 3.17 -6.19
C ARG A 84 5.42 2.32 -7.05
N CYS A 85 4.97 2.84 -8.19
CA CYS A 85 4.12 2.08 -9.11
C CYS A 85 4.85 0.82 -9.62
N LEU A 86 6.10 0.96 -10.08
CA LEU A 86 6.89 -0.17 -10.57
C LEU A 86 7.10 -1.25 -9.49
N ALA A 87 7.42 -0.83 -8.27
CA ALA A 87 7.60 -1.74 -7.15
C ALA A 87 6.28 -2.44 -6.80
N GLU A 88 5.16 -1.71 -6.74
CA GLU A 88 3.84 -2.27 -6.47
C GLU A 88 3.45 -3.33 -7.50
N GLU A 89 3.63 -3.07 -8.80
CA GLU A 89 3.40 -4.04 -9.86
C GLU A 89 4.19 -5.34 -9.66
N THR A 90 5.48 -5.21 -9.32
CA THR A 90 6.36 -6.36 -9.07
C THR A 90 5.92 -7.17 -7.85
N LEU A 91 5.54 -6.48 -6.76
CA LEU A 91 5.06 -7.11 -5.53
C LEU A 91 3.72 -7.81 -5.74
N ASN A 92 2.81 -7.23 -6.53
CA ASN A 92 1.47 -7.76 -6.80
C ASN A 92 1.49 -8.95 -7.78
N ARG A 93 2.37 -8.93 -8.81
CA ARG A 93 2.53 -10.05 -9.75
C ARG A 93 2.84 -11.38 -9.05
N ARG A 94 3.59 -11.35 -7.94
CA ARG A 94 3.86 -12.57 -7.15
C ARG A 94 2.63 -13.09 -6.41
N ALA A 95 1.72 -12.20 -5.97
CA ALA A 95 0.48 -12.62 -5.30
C ALA A 95 -0.44 -13.40 -6.25
N GLU A 96 -0.52 -12.98 -7.51
CA GLU A 96 -1.30 -13.67 -8.55
C GLU A 96 -0.70 -15.04 -8.89
N ASN A 97 0.62 -15.13 -9.05
CA ASN A 97 1.32 -16.38 -9.37
C ASN A 97 1.29 -17.40 -8.21
N THR A 98 1.24 -16.93 -6.96
CA THR A 98 1.12 -17.82 -5.78
C THR A 98 -0.28 -18.43 -5.69
N THR A 99 -1.31 -17.73 -6.14
CA THR A 99 -2.70 -18.22 -6.12
C THR A 99 -2.91 -19.38 -7.10
N GLN A 100 -2.12 -19.43 -8.19
CA GLN A 100 -2.13 -20.54 -9.15
C GLN A 100 -1.27 -21.74 -8.72
N SER A 101 -0.37 -21.58 -7.73
CA SER A 101 0.54 -22.62 -7.24
C SER A 101 0.11 -23.17 -5.88
N LEU A 102 -1.19 -23.41 -5.68
CA LEU A 102 -1.66 -24.19 -4.54
C LEU A 102 -1.41 -25.68 -4.82
N PRO A 103 -0.62 -26.41 -4.01
CA PRO A 103 -0.47 -27.85 -4.13
C PRO A 103 -1.85 -28.52 -4.00
N GLY A 104 -2.12 -29.52 -4.84
CA GLY A 104 -3.43 -30.21 -4.93
C GLY A 104 -4.00 -30.76 -3.62
N ALA A 105 -3.20 -30.82 -2.54
CA ALA A 105 -3.61 -31.19 -1.20
C ALA A 105 -4.64 -30.24 -0.56
N VAL A 106 -4.67 -28.94 -0.90
CA VAL A 106 -5.63 -27.98 -0.30
C VAL A 106 -7.02 -28.09 -0.93
N ARG A 107 -7.12 -28.59 -2.17
CA ARG A 107 -8.39 -28.74 -2.90
C ARG A 107 -9.28 -29.87 -2.34
N ASN A 108 -8.70 -30.82 -1.60
CA ASN A 108 -9.45 -31.94 -1.00
C ASN A 108 -10.01 -31.62 0.40
N ALA A 109 -9.42 -30.68 1.14
CA ALA A 109 -9.94 -30.25 2.45
C ALA A 109 -11.27 -29.48 2.33
N THR A 110 -11.44 -28.70 1.25
CA THR A 110 -12.67 -27.95 0.99
C THR A 110 -13.83 -28.82 0.48
N LYS A 111 -13.56 -29.96 -0.16
CA LYS A 111 -14.61 -30.94 -0.52
C LYS A 111 -15.09 -31.74 0.69
N SER A 112 -14.19 -32.15 1.60
CA SER A 112 -14.55 -32.92 2.80
C SER A 112 -15.42 -32.13 3.79
N LEU A 113 -15.22 -30.81 3.87
CA LEU A 113 -16.05 -29.95 4.73
C LEU A 113 -17.49 -29.81 4.21
N ARG A 114 -17.69 -29.87 2.88
CA ARG A 114 -19.03 -29.68 2.26
C ARG A 114 -19.95 -30.87 2.46
N THR A 115 -19.41 -32.08 2.61
CA THR A 115 -20.21 -33.29 2.86
C THR A 115 -20.59 -33.46 4.33
N LYS A 116 -19.77 -32.96 5.27
CA LYS A 116 -20.07 -33.06 6.72
C LYS A 116 -21.11 -32.07 7.23
N MET A 117 -21.41 -30.98 6.50
CA MET A 117 -22.45 -30.02 6.88
C MET A 117 -23.89 -30.46 6.56
N LYS A 118 -24.11 -31.53 5.78
CA LYS A 118 -25.47 -32.03 5.48
C LYS A 118 -26.00 -33.06 6.49
N ALA A 119 -25.21 -33.49 7.48
CA ALA A 119 -25.58 -34.62 8.34
C ALA A 119 -25.96 -34.26 9.79
N LYS A 120 -26.14 -32.99 10.16
CA LYS A 120 -26.65 -32.63 11.49
C LYS A 120 -27.71 -31.54 11.44
N ARG A 121 -28.97 -31.96 11.31
CA ARG A 121 -30.04 -31.30 12.07
C ARG A 121 -29.78 -31.57 13.55
N PRO A 122 -29.88 -30.55 14.40
CA PRO A 122 -30.90 -30.65 15.43
C PRO A 122 -31.69 -29.35 15.62
N THR A 123 -32.87 -29.58 16.17
CA THR A 123 -33.94 -28.67 16.57
C THR A 123 -33.60 -27.75 17.75
N SER A 124 -34.35 -26.64 17.80
CA SER A 124 -34.76 -25.85 18.97
C SER A 124 -33.86 -24.72 19.48
N GLY A 125 -34.44 -23.51 19.47
CA GLY A 125 -34.58 -22.71 20.69
C GLY A 125 -33.44 -21.77 21.10
N LYS A 126 -33.35 -20.59 20.46
CA LYS A 126 -33.38 -19.27 21.14
C LYS A 126 -33.16 -18.15 20.12
N LYS A 127 -34.10 -17.21 20.06
CA LYS A 127 -34.03 -15.99 19.26
C LYS A 127 -32.99 -15.05 19.87
N GLU A 128 -31.80 -14.97 19.27
CA GLU A 128 -30.90 -13.85 19.50
C GLU A 128 -30.93 -12.96 18.25
N LYS A 129 -31.56 -11.78 18.37
CA LYS A 129 -31.62 -10.77 17.32
C LYS A 129 -30.23 -10.13 17.18
N ARG A 130 -29.35 -10.73 16.40
CA ARG A 130 -28.15 -10.04 15.90
C ARG A 130 -28.53 -9.23 14.66
N ALA A 131 -28.45 -7.91 14.79
CA ALA A 131 -28.61 -7.01 13.67
C ALA A 131 -27.44 -7.21 12.69
N SER A 132 -27.75 -7.70 11.48
CA SER A 132 -26.79 -7.75 10.38
C SER A 132 -26.68 -6.36 9.76
N TYR A 133 -25.46 -5.81 9.72
CA TYR A 133 -25.15 -4.61 8.95
C TYR A 133 -24.44 -5.04 7.66
N LEU A 134 -25.02 -4.68 6.52
CA LEU A 134 -24.40 -4.84 5.20
C LEU A 134 -23.81 -3.50 4.80
N TRP A 135 -22.50 -3.45 4.56
CA TRP A 135 -21.85 -2.27 4.00
C TRP A 135 -22.04 -2.31 2.48
N VAL A 136 -22.83 -1.37 1.97
CA VAL A 136 -23.03 -1.20 0.52
C VAL A 136 -22.13 -0.05 0.07
N ARG A 137 -21.29 -0.30 -0.94
CA ARG A 137 -20.50 0.75 -1.61
C ARG A 137 -21.43 1.60 -2.47
N VAL A 138 -21.46 2.90 -2.21
CA VAL A 138 -21.98 3.90 -3.14
C VAL A 138 -20.78 4.54 -3.85
N THR A 139 -20.93 4.80 -5.15
CA THR A 139 -19.94 5.40 -6.06
C THR A 139 -19.32 6.71 -5.52
N PRO A 140 -18.15 7.14 -6.02
CA PRO A 140 -17.24 8.01 -5.27
C PRO A 140 -17.75 9.46 -5.24
N GLY A 141 -17.86 10.02 -4.04
CA GLY A 141 -18.21 11.43 -3.86
C GLY A 141 -18.41 11.87 -2.41
N ASP A 142 -19.04 11.05 -1.56
CA ASP A 142 -19.31 11.41 -0.17
C ASP A 142 -19.20 10.20 0.77
N GLY A 143 -18.79 10.44 2.02
CA GLY A 143 -18.33 9.44 2.98
C GLY A 143 -19.28 8.28 3.33
N LEU A 144 -18.73 7.27 4.01
CA LEU A 144 -19.45 6.06 4.45
C LEU A 144 -20.64 6.40 5.37
N VAL A 145 -21.87 6.04 4.95
CA VAL A 145 -23.07 6.13 5.80
C VAL A 145 -23.54 4.74 6.22
N ARG A 146 -23.86 4.57 7.51
CA ARG A 146 -24.28 3.32 8.13
C ARG A 146 -25.81 3.18 8.08
N ALA A 147 -26.34 2.31 7.23
CA ALA A 147 -27.79 2.04 7.17
C ALA A 147 -28.15 0.72 7.90
N LYS A 148 -29.24 0.74 8.68
CA LYS A 148 -29.82 -0.45 9.32
C LYS A 148 -30.79 -1.12 8.35
N PHE A 149 -30.54 -2.39 8.02
CA PHE A 149 -31.49 -3.21 7.26
C PHE A 149 -32.29 -4.10 8.21
N SER A 150 -33.62 -4.09 8.09
CA SER A 150 -34.52 -4.92 8.89
C SER A 150 -35.24 -5.90 7.94
N PRO A 151 -34.94 -7.21 7.96
CA PRO A 151 -35.57 -8.14 7.05
C PRO A 151 -36.99 -8.43 7.55
N ARG A 152 -38.00 -7.76 6.99
CA ARG A 152 -39.39 -8.21 7.08
C ARG A 152 -39.62 -9.33 6.06
N SER A 153 -39.71 -10.54 6.61
CA SER A 153 -40.58 -11.65 6.19
C SER A 153 -41.16 -11.61 4.77
N LEU A 154 -40.54 -12.33 3.83
CA LEU A 154 -41.25 -12.92 2.69
C LEU A 154 -41.45 -14.41 2.99
N THR A 155 -42.44 -14.71 3.82
CA THR A 155 -43.10 -16.02 3.81
C THR A 155 -44.20 -15.94 2.78
N GLY A 156 -43.97 -16.59 1.63
CA GLY A 156 -45.04 -16.90 0.70
C GLY A 156 -45.95 -17.97 1.29
N HIS A 157 -47.25 -17.75 1.15
CA HIS A 157 -48.29 -18.76 0.97
C HIS A 157 -49.39 -18.13 0.12
#